data_AF-A0A5J5F8W8-F1
#
_entry.id   AF-A0A5J5F8W8-F1
#
_cell.length_a   1.000
_cell.length_b   1.000
_cell.length_c   1.000
_cell.angle_alpha   90.00
_cell.angle_beta   90.00
_cell.angle_gamma   90.00
#
_symmetry.space_group_name_H-M   'P 1'
#
loop_
_entity.id
_entity.type
_entity.pdbx_description
1 polymer ?
#
loop_
_entity_poly.entity_id
_entity_poly.type
_entity_poly.pdbx_seq_one_letter_code
_entity_poly.pdbx_strand_id
1 'polypeptide(L)'
;MSSSGTWAQFRQQARSLESQTESLFQTYSSFTSDPPPKPTAEETSTEASLQDVLSRRETVVAALARLLDSESSVNSSAAKLQNLTLHRSTLADHHREFTRLKSSIADSRNRANLLYSVRNDINAFHSASRLEEGRSEADYMLDERTRIDHSHNIADSVLSQAYAINADFVEQRTRLMQINRRAMYAASQIPGVNTIINKINTRKKRDSVIMASLISFCFLMVLYFR
;
A
#
# COMPACT_ATOMS: atom_id res chain seq x y z
N MET A 1 6.90 28.27 18.64
CA MET A 1 6.11 27.33 17.81
C MET A 1 5.71 26.18 18.70
N SER A 2 4.42 25.82 18.77
CA SER A 2 3.93 24.82 19.74
C SER A 2 4.40 23.41 19.36
N SER A 3 4.84 22.62 20.34
CA SER A 3 5.27 21.21 20.16
C SER A 3 4.23 20.34 19.45
N SER A 4 2.95 20.66 19.64
CA SER A 4 1.81 20.02 18.97
C SER A 4 1.82 20.17 17.45
N GLY A 5 2.23 21.32 16.92
CA GLY A 5 2.30 21.58 15.48
C GLY A 5 3.45 20.83 14.82
N THR A 6 4.60 20.79 15.49
CA THR A 6 5.80 20.06 15.03
C THR A 6 5.57 18.55 14.98
N TRP A 7 4.90 17.97 15.98
CA TRP A 7 4.51 16.55 15.96
C TRP A 7 3.63 16.21 14.77
N ALA A 8 2.61 17.03 14.49
CA ALA A 8 1.68 16.80 13.38
C ALA A 8 2.41 16.80 12.02
N GLN A 9 3.38 17.69 11.84
CA GLN A 9 4.21 17.76 10.63
C GLN A 9 5.04 16.48 10.43
N PHE A 10 5.80 16.05 11.44
CA PHE A 10 6.59 14.82 11.33
C PHE A 10 5.74 13.56 11.12
N ARG A 11 4.56 13.50 11.75
CA ARG A 11 3.62 12.40 11.52
C ARG A 11 3.10 12.39 10.08
N GLN A 12 2.77 13.55 9.53
CA GLN A 12 2.34 13.65 8.14
C GLN A 12 3.46 13.23 7.18
N GLN A 13 4.70 13.67 7.45
CA GLN A 13 5.88 13.27 6.69
C GLN A 13 6.15 11.76 6.77
N ALA A 14 6.01 11.15 7.96
CA ALA A 14 6.18 9.70 8.12
C ALA A 14 5.18 8.92 7.25
N ARG A 15 3.92 9.36 7.20
CA ARG A 15 2.86 8.76 6.37
C ARG A 15 3.11 8.93 4.88
N SER A 16 3.57 10.10 4.43
CA SER A 16 3.87 10.30 3.01
C SER A 16 5.04 9.42 2.56
N LEU A 17 6.08 9.31 3.39
CA LEU A 17 7.22 8.42 3.11
C LEU A 17 6.82 6.95 3.14
N GLU A 18 5.91 6.55 4.03
CA GLU A 18 5.34 5.19 4.06
C GLU A 18 4.59 4.86 2.76
N SER A 19 3.72 5.76 2.29
CA SER A 19 3.04 5.60 1.00
C SER A 19 4.02 5.54 -0.17
N GLN A 20 5.09 6.34 -0.14
CA GLN A 20 6.14 6.28 -1.15
C GLN A 20 6.89 4.94 -1.11
N THR A 21 7.17 4.42 0.07
CA THR A 21 7.82 3.10 0.24
C THR A 21 6.97 2.00 -0.40
N GLU A 22 5.66 2.01 -0.15
CA GLU A 22 4.72 1.03 -0.71
C GLU A 22 4.71 1.06 -2.24
N SER A 23 4.67 2.26 -2.84
CA SER A 23 4.71 2.40 -4.30
C SER A 23 6.02 1.86 -4.89
N LEU A 24 7.15 2.09 -4.23
CA LEU A 24 8.44 1.57 -4.67
C LEU A 24 8.53 0.05 -4.50
N PHE A 25 7.91 -0.54 -3.46
CA PHE A 25 7.86 -1.99 -3.31
C PHE A 25 7.02 -2.66 -4.39
N GLN A 26 5.91 -2.06 -4.80
CA GLN A 26 5.13 -2.57 -5.93
C GLN A 26 5.98 -2.65 -7.20
N THR A 27 6.72 -1.58 -7.52
CA THR A 27 7.66 -1.58 -8.64
C THR A 27 8.78 -2.60 -8.43
N TYR A 28 9.40 -2.65 -7.26
CA TYR A 28 10.54 -3.54 -7.01
C TYR A 28 10.14 -5.04 -7.06
N SER A 29 8.95 -5.38 -6.56
CA SER A 29 8.41 -6.74 -6.60
C SER A 29 8.18 -7.25 -8.02
N SER A 30 7.89 -6.36 -8.98
CA SER A 30 7.70 -6.73 -10.39
C SER A 30 8.94 -7.38 -11.02
N PHE A 31 10.14 -7.07 -10.52
CA PHE A 31 11.40 -7.64 -10.99
C PHE A 31 11.61 -9.10 -10.56
N THR A 32 10.75 -9.68 -9.71
CA THR A 32 10.84 -11.09 -9.32
C THR A 32 10.32 -12.06 -10.39
N SER A 33 9.37 -11.64 -11.21
CA SER A 33 8.61 -12.51 -12.12
C SER A 33 9.39 -12.92 -13.36
N ASP A 34 10.22 -12.01 -13.91
CA ASP A 34 11.09 -12.29 -15.05
C ASP A 34 12.37 -11.44 -14.93
N PRO A 35 13.29 -11.81 -14.03
CA PRO A 35 14.49 -11.01 -13.82
C PRO A 35 15.43 -11.16 -15.03
N PRO A 36 15.85 -10.05 -15.65
CA PRO A 36 16.88 -10.12 -16.67
C PRO A 36 18.19 -10.67 -16.07
N PRO A 37 19.06 -11.27 -16.91
CA PRO A 37 20.29 -11.93 -16.47
C PRO A 37 21.25 -10.98 -15.74
N LYS A 38 21.11 -9.67 -15.95
CA LYS A 38 21.78 -8.61 -15.21
C LYS A 38 20.75 -7.61 -14.66
N PRO A 39 21.01 -7.00 -13.49
CA PRO A 39 20.15 -5.95 -12.95
C PRO A 39 19.97 -4.82 -13.96
N THR A 40 18.73 -4.35 -14.14
CA THR A 40 18.47 -3.19 -14.99
C THR A 40 18.86 -1.89 -14.27
N ALA A 41 19.07 -0.82 -15.05
CA ALA A 41 19.26 0.51 -14.48
C ALA A 41 18.05 0.94 -13.62
N GLU A 42 16.84 0.55 -14.03
CA GLU A 42 15.59 0.83 -13.32
C GLU A 42 15.49 0.07 -11.99
N GLU A 43 15.86 -1.20 -11.94
CA GLU A 43 15.94 -2.00 -10.71
C GLU A 43 16.92 -1.38 -9.72
N THR A 44 18.13 -1.06 -10.20
CA THR A 44 19.19 -0.49 -9.35
C THR A 44 18.77 0.89 -8.81
N SER A 45 18.13 1.71 -9.64
CA SER A 45 17.59 3.01 -9.24
C SER A 45 16.46 2.89 -8.21
N THR A 46 15.57 1.90 -8.40
CA THR A 46 14.46 1.62 -7.48
C THR A 46 14.96 1.08 -6.14
N GLU A 47 15.97 0.20 -6.16
CA GLU A 47 16.63 -0.31 -4.96
C GLU A 47 17.29 0.82 -4.18
N ALA A 48 18.06 1.69 -4.85
CA ALA A 48 18.67 2.85 -4.23
C ALA A 48 17.63 3.81 -3.63
N SER A 49 16.52 4.03 -4.35
CA SER A 49 15.41 4.85 -3.88
C SER A 49 14.71 4.26 -2.66
N LEU A 50 14.51 2.94 -2.62
CA LEU A 50 13.98 2.24 -1.44
C LEU A 50 14.89 2.41 -0.23
N GLN A 51 16.20 2.23 -0.42
CA GLN A 51 17.18 2.40 0.66
C GLN A 51 17.20 3.84 1.19
N ASP A 52 17.17 4.83 0.31
CA ASP A 52 17.10 6.25 0.69
C ASP A 52 15.80 6.56 1.45
N VAL A 53 14.63 6.16 0.93
CA VAL A 53 13.33 6.41 1.59
C VAL A 53 13.26 5.73 2.96
N LEU A 54 13.74 4.49 3.10
CA LEU A 54 13.79 3.80 4.39
C LEU A 54 14.70 4.54 5.39
N SER A 55 15.88 5.00 4.96
CA SER A 55 16.77 5.79 5.81
C SER A 55 16.13 7.11 6.26
N ARG A 56 15.44 7.81 5.35
CA ARG A 56 14.69 9.02 5.69
C ARG A 56 13.57 8.73 6.69
N ARG A 57 12.84 7.62 6.53
CA ARG A 57 11.81 7.20 7.50
C ARG A 57 12.41 6.96 8.88
N GLU A 58 13.58 6.33 8.96
CA GLU A 58 14.29 6.14 10.23
C GLU A 58 14.60 7.48 10.91
N THR A 59 15.11 8.47 10.16
CA THR A 59 15.37 9.81 10.72
C THR A 59 14.10 10.50 11.24
N VAL A 60 12.98 10.39 10.52
CA VAL A 60 11.70 10.98 10.93
C VAL A 60 11.13 10.28 12.16
N VAL A 61 11.19 8.95 12.21
CA VAL A 61 10.74 8.16 13.38
C VAL A 61 11.61 8.45 14.60
N ALA A 62 12.93 8.62 14.43
CA ALA A 62 13.82 9.06 15.50
C ALA A 62 13.51 10.49 15.98
N ALA A 63 13.15 11.40 15.08
CA ALA A 63 12.72 12.76 15.45
C ALA A 63 11.40 12.74 16.24
N LEU A 64 10.42 11.93 15.81
CA LEU A 64 9.18 11.71 16.57
C LEU A 64 9.47 11.16 17.97
N ALA A 65 10.38 10.19 18.10
CA ALA A 65 10.77 9.67 19.41
C ALA A 65 11.35 10.76 20.32
N ARG A 66 12.31 11.55 19.82
CA ARG A 66 12.93 12.65 20.59
C ARG A 66 11.92 13.71 21.03
N LEU A 67 10.95 14.04 20.17
CA LEU A 67 9.89 14.98 20.53
C LEU A 67 9.03 14.44 21.67
N LEU A 68 8.73 13.15 21.66
CA LEU A 68 7.97 12.51 22.73
C LEU A 68 8.75 12.47 24.04
N ASP A 69 10.05 12.15 23.97
CA ASP A 69 10.94 12.13 25.15
C ASP A 69 11.13 13.54 25.75
N SER A 70 11.00 14.59 24.94
CA SER A 70 11.08 15.99 25.39
C SER A 70 9.77 16.53 26.01
N GLU A 71 8.64 15.84 25.83
CA GLU A 71 7.38 16.19 26.49
C GLU A 71 7.39 15.64 27.93
N SER A 72 6.93 16.43 28.91
CA SER A 72 6.78 15.94 30.28
C SER A 72 5.87 14.70 30.31
N SER A 73 6.16 13.74 31.19
CA SER A 73 5.39 12.48 31.30
C SER A 73 3.89 12.70 31.53
N VAL A 74 3.52 13.86 32.10
CA VAL A 74 2.14 14.29 32.35
C VAL A 74 1.41 14.75 31.06
N ASN A 75 2.15 15.21 30.04
CA ASN A 75 1.60 15.69 28.76
C ASN A 75 1.76 14.67 27.61
N SER A 76 2.49 13.58 27.82
CA SER A 76 2.66 12.51 26.83
C SER A 76 1.35 11.76 26.61
N SER A 77 0.73 11.96 25.46
CA SER A 77 -0.53 11.28 25.15
C SER A 77 -0.29 9.82 24.73
N ALA A 78 -1.07 8.89 25.30
CA ALA A 78 -1.02 7.47 24.95
C ALA A 78 -1.15 7.21 23.43
N ALA A 79 -1.92 8.06 22.74
CA ALA A 79 -2.08 8.01 21.29
C ALA A 79 -0.79 8.33 20.51
N LYS A 80 0.06 9.26 21.00
CA LYS A 80 1.37 9.56 20.39
C LYS A 80 2.34 8.39 20.56
N LEU A 81 2.39 7.80 21.76
CA LEU A 81 3.18 6.60 22.06
C LEU A 81 2.79 5.44 21.14
N GLN A 82 1.48 5.15 21.03
CA GLN A 82 1.00 4.09 20.14
C GLN A 82 1.37 4.37 18.67
N ASN A 83 1.25 5.62 18.20
CA ASN A 83 1.63 5.96 16.83
C ASN A 83 3.12 5.73 16.56
N LEU A 84 3.98 6.11 17.50
CA LEU A 84 5.42 5.89 17.36
C LEU A 84 5.75 4.39 17.31
N THR A 85 5.12 3.58 18.17
CA THR A 85 5.28 2.12 18.14
C THR A 85 4.86 1.53 16.80
N LEU A 86 3.72 1.95 16.26
CA LEU A 86 3.26 1.50 14.94
C LEU A 86 4.23 1.91 13.82
N HIS A 87 4.71 3.15 13.80
CA HIS A 87 5.68 3.58 12.79
C HIS A 87 6.99 2.79 12.88
N ARG A 88 7.45 2.44 14.09
CA ARG A 88 8.63 1.58 14.30
C ARG A 88 8.40 0.15 13.81
N SER A 89 7.25 -0.46 14.14
CA SER A 89 6.95 -1.82 13.69
C SER A 89 6.83 -1.89 12.17
N THR A 90 6.09 -0.97 11.56
CA THR A 90 5.94 -0.90 10.10
C THR A 90 7.29 -0.68 9.41
N LEU A 91 8.15 0.21 9.95
CA LEU A 91 9.49 0.41 9.39
C LEU A 91 10.34 -0.88 9.46
N ALA A 92 10.31 -1.59 10.59
CA ALA A 92 11.02 -2.85 10.75
C ALA A 92 10.52 -3.93 9.77
N ASP A 93 9.21 -4.03 9.57
CA ASP A 93 8.61 -4.96 8.61
C ASP A 93 9.02 -4.63 7.17
N HIS A 94 9.02 -3.34 6.80
CA HIS A 94 9.48 -2.90 5.49
C HIS A 94 10.98 -3.21 5.26
N HIS A 95 11.84 -3.11 6.28
CA HIS A 95 13.26 -3.53 6.16
C HIS A 95 13.41 -5.03 5.90
N ARG A 96 12.61 -5.86 6.58
CA ARG A 96 12.60 -7.31 6.36
C ARG A 96 12.11 -7.64 4.96
N GLU A 97 11.04 -6.98 4.52
CA GLU A 97 10.50 -7.15 3.18
C GLU A 97 11.50 -6.75 2.10
N PHE A 98 12.18 -5.61 2.25
CA PHE A 98 13.22 -5.18 1.32
C PHE A 98 14.32 -6.23 1.17
N THR A 99 14.81 -6.77 2.29
CA THR A 99 15.85 -7.81 2.28
C THR A 99 15.33 -9.10 1.62
N ARG A 100 14.09 -9.49 1.91
CA ARG A 100 13.43 -10.66 1.31
C ARG A 100 13.28 -10.51 -0.20
N LEU A 101 12.78 -9.36 -0.67
CA LEU A 101 12.61 -9.09 -2.10
C LEU A 101 13.95 -9.11 -2.83
N LYS A 102 14.99 -8.48 -2.25
CA LYS A 102 16.33 -8.50 -2.82
C LYS A 102 16.88 -9.92 -2.98
N SER A 103 16.74 -10.77 -1.96
CA SER A 103 17.11 -12.18 -2.04
C SER A 103 16.30 -12.91 -3.11
N SER A 104 14.98 -12.72 -3.13
CA SER A 104 14.09 -13.37 -4.09
C SER A 104 14.41 -13.02 -5.54
N ILE A 105 14.76 -11.76 -5.83
CA ILE A 105 15.17 -11.32 -7.17
C ILE A 105 16.51 -11.98 -7.55
N ALA A 106 17.47 -12.00 -6.62
CA ALA A 106 18.76 -12.64 -6.85
C ALA A 106 18.61 -14.15 -7.11
N ASP A 107 17.79 -14.84 -6.33
CA ASP A 107 17.53 -16.28 -6.49
C ASP A 107 16.80 -16.59 -7.80
N SER A 108 15.78 -15.80 -8.15
CA SER A 108 15.06 -15.92 -9.42
C SER A 108 16.01 -15.71 -10.62
N ARG A 109 16.91 -14.72 -10.54
CA ARG A 109 17.94 -14.47 -11.54
C ARG A 109 18.95 -15.60 -11.65
N ASN A 110 19.44 -16.12 -10.52
CA ASN A 110 20.36 -17.26 -10.50
C ASN A 110 19.72 -18.48 -11.15
N ARG A 111 18.45 -18.76 -10.84
CA ARG A 111 17.68 -19.83 -11.47
C ARG A 111 17.55 -19.61 -12.98
N ALA A 112 17.22 -18.39 -13.42
CA ALA A 112 17.12 -18.07 -14.85
C ALA A 112 18.46 -18.28 -15.58
N ASN A 113 19.57 -17.84 -14.99
CA ASN A 113 20.91 -18.01 -15.56
C ASN A 113 21.32 -19.49 -15.66
N LEU A 114 21.03 -20.29 -14.63
CA LEU A 114 21.30 -21.73 -14.66
C LEU A 114 20.47 -22.45 -15.73
N LEU A 115 19.18 -22.12 -15.85
CA LEU A 115 18.31 -22.67 -16.89
C LEU A 115 18.78 -22.29 -18.29
N TYR A 116 19.29 -21.07 -18.48
CA TYR A 116 19.86 -20.65 -19.76
C TYR A 116 21.09 -21.48 -20.14
N SER A 117 22.01 -21.72 -19.21
CA SER A 117 23.19 -22.58 -19.44
C SER A 117 22.77 -24.00 -19.81
N VAL A 118 21.87 -24.60 -19.03
CA VAL A 118 21.37 -25.96 -19.27
C VAL A 118 20.62 -26.04 -20.60
N ARG A 119 19.80 -25.04 -20.95
CA ARG A 119 19.10 -24.97 -22.23
C ARG A 119 20.10 -24.94 -23.40
N ASN A 120 21.18 -24.16 -23.28
CA ASN A 120 22.20 -24.08 -24.31
C ASN A 120 22.95 -25.40 -24.47
N ASP A 121 23.32 -26.08 -23.38
CA ASP A 121 23.99 -27.38 -23.42
C ASP A 121 23.08 -28.46 -24.03
N ILE A 122 21.80 -28.49 -23.65
CA ILE A 122 20.78 -29.38 -24.23
C ILE A 122 20.62 -29.08 -25.73
N ASN A 123 20.49 -27.81 -26.11
CA ASN A 123 20.33 -27.42 -27.51
C ASN A 123 21.58 -27.77 -28.34
N ALA A 124 22.79 -27.62 -27.78
CA ALA A 124 24.05 -27.98 -28.42
C ALA A 124 24.19 -29.50 -28.56
N PHE A 125 23.79 -30.27 -27.55
CA PHE A 125 23.72 -31.72 -27.64
C PHE A 125 22.71 -32.19 -28.69
N HIS A 126 21.50 -31.61 -28.70
CA HIS A 126 20.48 -31.91 -29.70
C HIS A 126 20.85 -31.43 -31.12
N SER A 127 21.60 -30.34 -31.27
CA SER A 127 22.07 -29.91 -32.60
C SER A 127 23.21 -30.79 -33.10
N ALA A 128 24.11 -31.22 -32.22
CA ALA A 128 25.15 -32.20 -32.54
C ALA A 128 24.54 -33.57 -32.90
N SER A 129 23.54 -34.05 -32.14
CA SER A 129 22.85 -35.31 -32.45
C SER A 129 22.01 -35.25 -33.72
N ARG A 130 21.41 -34.09 -34.04
CA ARG A 130 20.66 -33.86 -35.30
C ARG A 130 21.54 -33.83 -36.55
N LEU A 131 22.85 -33.60 -36.42
CA LEU A 131 23.79 -33.65 -37.53
C LEU A 131 24.14 -35.10 -37.94
N GLU A 132 23.94 -36.06 -37.03
CA GLU A 132 24.41 -37.45 -37.20
C GLU A 132 23.30 -38.42 -37.68
N GLU A 133 22.02 -38.12 -37.49
CA GLU A 133 20.89 -38.94 -37.99
C GLU A 133 19.72 -38.09 -38.51
N GLY A 134 19.30 -38.34 -39.75
CA GLY A 134 18.14 -37.71 -40.41
C GLY A 134 16.78 -38.09 -39.80
N ARG A 135 16.50 -37.63 -38.58
CA ARG A 135 15.22 -37.84 -37.88
C ARG A 135 14.45 -36.51 -37.78
N SER A 136 13.51 -36.30 -38.71
CA SER A 136 12.76 -35.04 -38.83
C SER A 136 11.33 -35.06 -38.30
N GLU A 137 10.75 -36.23 -37.97
CA GLU A 137 9.33 -36.32 -37.56
C GLU A 137 9.14 -36.75 -36.10
N ALA A 138 9.84 -37.79 -35.64
CA ALA A 138 9.72 -38.26 -34.25
C ALA A 138 10.17 -37.20 -33.23
N ASP A 139 11.26 -36.48 -33.51
CA ASP A 139 11.73 -35.36 -32.67
C ASP A 139 10.76 -34.19 -32.68
N TYR A 140 10.15 -33.90 -33.83
CA TYR A 140 9.10 -32.89 -33.94
C TYR A 140 7.87 -33.26 -33.10
N MET A 141 7.45 -34.52 -33.13
CA MET A 141 6.33 -35.00 -32.31
C MET A 141 6.65 -34.97 -30.80
N LEU A 142 7.90 -35.21 -30.40
CA LEU A 142 8.34 -35.10 -29.01
C LEU A 142 8.42 -33.64 -28.54
N ASP A 143 8.90 -32.73 -29.38
CA ASP A 143 8.88 -31.28 -29.08
C ASP A 143 7.44 -30.76 -29.00
N GLU A 144 6.56 -31.16 -29.92
CA GLU A 144 5.13 -30.83 -29.89
C GLU A 144 4.47 -31.31 -28.60
N ARG A 145 4.75 -32.55 -28.17
CA ARG A 145 4.28 -33.06 -26.88
C ARG A 145 4.77 -32.22 -25.71
N THR A 146 6.06 -31.85 -25.70
CA THR A 146 6.64 -31.02 -24.64
C THR A 146 6.00 -29.63 -24.60
N ARG A 147 5.69 -29.05 -25.77
CA ARG A 147 4.95 -27.78 -25.88
C ARG A 147 3.52 -27.90 -25.37
N ILE A 148 2.82 -28.99 -25.69
CA ILE A 148 1.47 -29.28 -25.18
C ILE A 148 1.49 -29.42 -23.65
N ASP A 149 2.41 -30.21 -23.12
CA ASP A 149 2.56 -30.41 -21.67
C ASP A 149 2.87 -29.08 -20.96
N HIS A 150 3.74 -28.24 -21.54
CA HIS A 150 4.01 -26.91 -21.00
C HIS A 150 2.76 -26.00 -21.03
N SER A 151 2.01 -26.00 -22.13
CA SER A 151 0.75 -25.26 -22.25
C SER A 151 -0.28 -25.72 -21.21
N HIS A 152 -0.36 -27.02 -20.94
CA HIS A 152 -1.26 -27.56 -19.93
C HIS A 152 -0.88 -27.07 -18.52
N ASN A 153 0.41 -27.13 -18.18
CA ASN A 153 0.91 -26.63 -16.90
C ASN A 153 0.63 -25.12 -16.71
N ILE A 154 0.77 -24.31 -17.77
CA ILE A 154 0.41 -22.89 -17.72
C ILE A 154 -1.09 -22.72 -17.49
N ALA A 155 -1.94 -23.47 -18.20
CA ALA A 155 -3.38 -23.42 -18.02
C ALA A 155 -3.79 -23.77 -16.58
N ASP A 156 -3.18 -24.81 -16.00
CA ASP A 156 -3.40 -25.21 -14.60
C ASP A 156 -2.95 -24.12 -13.62
N SER A 157 -1.80 -23.47 -13.88
CA SER A 157 -1.31 -22.35 -13.07
C SER A 157 -2.25 -21.15 -13.12
N VAL A 158 -2.75 -20.78 -14.30
CA VAL A 158 -3.72 -19.69 -14.48
C VAL A 158 -5.04 -20.02 -13.78
N LEU A 159 -5.50 -21.26 -13.88
CA LEU A 159 -6.71 -21.72 -13.20
C LEU A 159 -6.55 -21.65 -11.67
N SER A 160 -5.43 -22.14 -11.14
CA SER A 160 -5.10 -22.06 -9.72
C SER A 160 -5.03 -20.61 -9.24
N GLN A 161 -4.43 -19.71 -10.02
CA GLN A 161 -4.37 -18.29 -9.70
C GLN A 161 -5.76 -17.65 -9.71
N ALA A 162 -6.61 -18.00 -10.66
CA ALA A 162 -7.99 -17.53 -10.72
C ALA A 162 -8.81 -17.99 -9.49
N TYR A 163 -8.61 -19.23 -9.02
CA TYR A 163 -9.22 -19.71 -7.76
C TYR A 163 -8.73 -18.93 -6.54
N ALA A 164 -7.42 -18.64 -6.45
CA ALA A 164 -6.86 -17.82 -5.37
C ALA A 164 -7.46 -16.40 -5.36
N ILE A 165 -7.55 -15.76 -6.53
CA ILE A 165 -8.17 -14.43 -6.67
C ILE A 165 -9.65 -14.46 -6.26
N ASN A 166 -10.40 -15.51 -6.62
CA ASN A 166 -11.80 -15.66 -6.23
C ASN A 166 -11.93 -15.77 -4.70
N ALA A 167 -11.09 -16.57 -4.06
CA ALA A 167 -11.04 -16.70 -2.60
C ALA A 167 -10.70 -15.36 -1.92
N ASP A 168 -9.72 -14.62 -2.45
CA ASP A 168 -9.34 -13.30 -1.96
C ASP A 168 -10.51 -12.30 -2.06
N PHE A 169 -11.28 -12.31 -3.16
CA PHE A 169 -12.48 -11.47 -3.27
C PHE A 169 -13.55 -11.80 -2.23
N VAL A 170 -13.75 -13.08 -1.92
CA VAL A 170 -14.68 -13.51 -0.86
C VAL A 170 -14.20 -13.00 0.51
N GLU A 171 -12.90 -13.09 0.79
CA GLU A 171 -12.32 -12.59 2.04
C GLU A 171 -12.41 -11.05 2.11
N GLN A 172 -12.10 -10.34 1.02
CA GLN A 172 -12.23 -8.89 0.91
C GLN A 172 -13.68 -8.42 1.12
N ARG A 173 -14.66 -9.14 0.55
CA ARG A 173 -16.09 -8.85 0.79
C ARG A 173 -16.43 -8.95 2.27
N THR A 174 -15.92 -9.98 2.96
CA THR A 174 -16.13 -10.16 4.41
C THR A 174 -15.48 -9.04 5.21
N ARG A 175 -14.25 -8.62 4.84
CA ARG A 175 -13.57 -7.45 5.43
C ARG A 175 -14.37 -6.16 5.24
N LEU A 176 -14.90 -5.90 4.03
CA LEU A 176 -15.72 -4.72 3.75
C LEU A 176 -17.01 -4.70 4.57
N MET A 177 -17.67 -5.85 4.76
CA MET A 177 -18.83 -5.95 5.65
C MET A 177 -18.45 -5.64 7.10
N GLN A 178 -17.31 -6.14 7.59
CA GLN A 178 -16.83 -5.83 8.94
C GLN A 178 -16.49 -4.34 9.09
N ILE A 179 -15.88 -3.72 8.09
CA ILE A 179 -15.60 -2.28 8.05
C ILE A 179 -16.91 -1.49 8.10
N ASN A 180 -17.91 -1.86 7.30
CA ASN A 180 -19.21 -1.21 7.31
C ASN A 180 -19.89 -1.33 8.69
N ARG A 181 -19.86 -2.52 9.31
CA ARG A 181 -20.39 -2.73 10.67
C ARG A 181 -19.65 -1.88 11.71
N ARG A 182 -18.32 -1.79 11.64
CA ARG A 182 -17.52 -0.94 12.54
C ARG A 182 -17.77 0.54 12.31
N ALA A 183 -17.94 0.97 11.06
CA ALA A 183 -18.27 2.36 10.71
C ALA A 183 -19.65 2.74 11.24
N MET A 184 -20.65 1.86 11.06
CA MET A 184 -21.99 2.05 11.60
C MET A 184 -21.99 2.06 13.13
N TYR A 185 -21.22 1.17 13.75
CA TYR A 185 -21.05 1.15 15.20
C TYR A 185 -20.38 2.43 15.71
N ALA A 186 -19.30 2.88 15.08
CA ALA A 186 -18.63 4.13 15.40
C ALA A 186 -19.57 5.34 15.23
N ALA A 187 -20.37 5.38 14.15
CA ALA A 187 -21.39 6.41 13.96
C ALA A 187 -22.46 6.39 15.06
N SER A 188 -22.86 5.20 15.54
CA SER A 188 -23.80 5.05 16.67
C SER A 188 -23.18 5.39 18.03
N GLN A 189 -21.85 5.24 18.16
CA GLN A 189 -21.08 5.52 19.38
C GLN A 189 -20.62 6.98 19.47
N ILE A 190 -21.04 7.87 18.56
CA ILE A 190 -20.95 9.32 18.75
C ILE A 190 -22.31 9.80 19.30
N PRO A 191 -22.60 9.61 20.61
CA PRO A 191 -23.77 10.20 21.21
C PRO A 191 -23.67 11.71 21.10
N GLY A 192 -24.68 12.32 20.47
CA GLY A 192 -24.83 13.76 20.46
C GLY A 192 -24.48 14.50 19.17
N VAL A 193 -24.17 13.82 18.06
CA VAL A 193 -24.16 14.47 16.72
C VAL A 193 -25.51 15.12 16.46
N ASN A 194 -26.61 14.42 16.76
CA ASN A 194 -27.96 14.93 16.61
C ASN A 194 -28.25 16.14 17.53
N THR A 195 -27.70 16.14 18.75
CA THR A 195 -27.83 17.29 19.67
C THR A 195 -26.96 18.48 19.27
N ILE A 196 -25.79 18.26 18.68
CA ILE A 196 -24.91 19.34 18.18
C ILE A 196 -25.53 19.97 16.93
N ILE A 197 -26.02 19.15 15.98
CA ILE A 197 -26.77 19.60 14.80
C ILE A 197 -28.03 20.38 15.22
N ASN A 198 -28.80 19.89 16.20
CA ASN A 198 -29.97 20.61 16.70
C ASN A 198 -29.60 21.91 17.44
N LYS A 199 -28.49 21.95 18.18
CA LYS A 199 -27.97 23.19 18.81
C LYS A 199 -27.53 24.24 17.78
N ILE A 200 -26.96 23.81 16.65
CA ILE A 200 -26.57 24.71 15.56
C ILE A 200 -27.83 25.27 14.86
N ASN A 201 -28.81 24.41 14.58
CA ASN A 201 -30.06 24.80 13.92
C ASN A 201 -30.90 25.76 14.79
N THR A 202 -31.00 25.50 16.09
CA THR A 202 -31.74 26.37 17.04
C THR A 202 -31.11 27.75 17.18
N ARG A 203 -29.78 27.87 17.20
CA ARG A 203 -29.10 29.18 17.18
C ARG A 203 -29.41 29.96 15.89
N LYS A 204 -29.31 29.30 14.73
CA LYS A 204 -29.59 29.93 13.43
C LYS A 204 -31.05 30.40 13.31
N LYS A 205 -32.01 29.62 13.83
CA LYS A 205 -33.43 30.01 13.87
C LYS A 205 -33.67 31.22 14.78
N ARG A 206 -33.04 31.27 15.95
CA ARG A 206 -33.17 32.40 16.88
C ARG A 206 -32.67 33.70 16.25
N ASP A 207 -31.51 33.67 15.60
CA ASP A 207 -30.95 34.87 14.96
C ASP A 207 -31.86 35.36 13.81
N SER A 208 -32.44 34.44 13.03
CA SER A 208 -33.41 34.79 11.99
C SER A 208 -34.70 35.40 12.56
N VAL A 209 -35.20 34.92 13.70
CA VAL A 209 -36.40 35.48 14.36
C VAL A 209 -36.12 36.89 14.91
N ILE A 210 -34.96 37.10 15.52
CA ILE A 210 -34.55 38.42 16.02
C ILE A 210 -34.48 39.42 14.87
N MET A 211 -33.79 39.06 13.78
CA MET A 211 -33.67 39.94 12.60
C MET A 211 -35.03 40.25 11.97
N ALA A 212 -35.91 39.24 11.83
CA ALA A 212 -37.27 39.46 11.30
C ALA A 212 -38.11 40.37 12.19
N SER A 213 -38.00 40.23 13.52
CA SER A 213 -38.73 41.07 14.48
C SER A 213 -38.28 42.53 14.43
N LEU A 214 -36.97 42.79 14.32
CA LEU A 214 -36.42 44.15 14.20
C LEU A 214 -36.88 44.81 12.90
N ILE A 215 -36.81 44.08 11.77
CA ILE A 215 -37.25 44.58 10.48
C ILE A 215 -38.74 44.94 10.54
N SER A 216 -39.60 44.04 11.04
CA SER A 216 -41.04 44.28 11.16
C SER A 216 -41.36 45.47 12.07
N PHE A 217 -40.66 45.61 13.19
CA PHE A 217 -40.83 46.74 14.11
C PHE A 217 -40.43 48.07 13.46
N CYS A 218 -39.27 48.11 12.77
CA CYS A 218 -38.84 49.30 12.04
C CYS A 218 -39.86 49.72 10.96
N PHE A 219 -40.41 48.76 10.21
CA PHE A 219 -41.45 49.04 9.21
C PHE A 219 -42.72 49.64 9.83
N LEU A 220 -43.19 49.10 10.96
CA LEU A 220 -44.37 49.64 11.66
C LEU A 220 -44.12 51.04 12.21
N MET A 221 -42.94 51.29 12.77
CA MET A 221 -42.58 52.61 13.29
C MET A 221 -42.54 53.67 12.18
N VAL A 222 -41.97 53.33 11.01
CA VAL A 222 -41.96 54.22 9.84
C VAL A 222 -43.37 54.50 9.34
N LEU A 223 -44.28 53.52 9.36
CA LEU A 223 -45.69 53.72 9.00
C LEU A 223 -46.47 54.56 10.01
N TYR A 224 -46.11 54.51 11.29
CA TYR A 224 -46.77 55.27 12.35
C TYR A 224 -46.33 56.74 12.39
N PHE A 225 -45.04 57.00 12.12
CA PHE A 225 -44.47 58.36 12.14
C PHE A 225 -44.60 59.12 10.82
N ARG A 226 -45.22 58.52 9.80
CA ARG A 226 -45.47 59.11 8.49
C ARG A 226 -46.96 59.28 8.24
#